data_AF-A0A7J4JPE5-F1
#
_entry.id   AF-A0A7J4JPE5-F1
#
_cell.length_a   1.000
_cell.length_b   1.000
_cell.length_c   1.000
_cell.angle_alpha   90.00
_cell.angle_beta   90.00
_cell.angle_gamma   90.00
#
_symmetry.space_group_name_H-M   'P 1'
#
loop_
_entity.id
_entity.type
_entity.pdbx_description
1 polymer ?
#
loop_
_entity_poly.entity_id
_entity_poly.type
_entity_poly.pdbx_seq_one_letter_code
_entity_poly.pdbx_strand_id
1 'polypeptide(L)'
;KISKEVYAIATAKGIEELEAERSGSTLITQLTPQMLKSGDWKDRKFAEYDVRSGLHKEMMLGKKHAYKQLLLEIKQKLVGMGFAEEHGPLVEMEFWNMDALFMAQDHPAREIHDVFQVEDPARGEILDKKLLANVRKAHEHGLEGSKGWAYKWDPEVAARLVLRSQTTTVSARNLAKGLKPPKRIFCIGRVFRPDEIDWKHFIEFNQCEGIVLDEKMSFRELLGYLKEFAVEVFGAKEVQFQPSYFPFTEPSVEMYVNIPGRGWAEVGGAGMFRPEMLSALGVKVPVLAWGLGIDRLAMIKLGLKDIRDLFTQDLKKLRS
;
A
#
# COMPACT_ATOMS: atom_id res chain seq x y z
N LYS A 1 8.50 16.00 56.58
CA LYS A 1 7.66 16.96 55.81
C LYS A 1 6.86 17.77 56.83
N ILE A 2 7.16 19.05 57.00
CA ILE A 2 6.40 19.93 57.90
C ILE A 2 5.20 20.42 57.08
N SER A 3 3.99 19.98 57.41
CA SER A 3 2.76 20.52 56.84
C SER A 3 2.39 21.79 57.59
N LYS A 4 2.39 22.92 56.90
CA LYS A 4 1.82 24.19 57.39
C LYS A 4 0.38 24.26 56.90
N GLU A 5 -0.57 24.20 57.82
CA GLU A 5 -1.96 24.52 57.51
C GLU A 5 -2.14 26.03 57.53
N VAL A 6 -2.60 26.57 56.41
CA VAL A 6 -2.92 27.99 56.24
C VAL A 6 -4.43 28.09 56.17
N TYR A 7 -5.00 28.84 57.10
CA TYR A 7 -6.44 29.14 57.12
C TYR A 7 -6.66 30.53 56.55
N ALA A 8 -7.60 30.64 55.62
CA ALA A 8 -8.09 31.92 55.12
C ALA A 8 -9.53 32.10 55.59
N ILE A 9 -9.82 33.24 56.19
CA ILE A 9 -11.17 33.64 56.59
C ILE A 9 -11.61 34.72 55.61
N ALA A 10 -12.73 34.51 54.94
CA ALA A 10 -13.29 35.50 54.02
C ALA A 10 -13.63 36.78 54.80
N THR A 11 -13.23 37.93 54.25
CA THR A 11 -13.62 39.23 54.81
C THR A 11 -15.13 39.44 54.60
N ALA A 12 -15.74 40.33 55.39
CA ALA A 12 -17.17 40.66 55.23
C ALA A 12 -17.52 41.05 53.77
N LYS A 13 -16.65 41.83 53.11
CA LYS A 13 -16.76 42.14 51.67
C LYS A 13 -16.67 40.91 50.77
N GLY A 14 -15.76 39.98 51.05
CA GLY A 14 -15.62 38.74 50.29
C GLY A 14 -16.80 37.80 50.46
N ILE A 15 -17.47 37.80 51.62
CA ILE A 15 -18.72 37.07 51.85
C ILE A 15 -19.86 37.72 51.07
N GLU A 16 -19.95 39.04 51.09
CA GLU A 16 -20.97 39.81 50.36
C GLU A 16 -20.85 39.64 48.84
N GLU A 17 -19.62 39.62 48.30
CA GLU A 17 -19.36 39.29 46.89
C GLU A 17 -19.71 37.83 46.57
N LEU A 18 -19.42 36.87 47.45
CA LEU A 18 -19.79 35.46 47.27
C LEU A 18 -21.31 35.24 47.28
N GLU A 19 -22.03 35.99 48.11
CA GLU A 19 -23.49 35.98 48.16
C GLU A 19 -24.09 36.69 46.94
N ALA A 20 -23.48 37.78 46.47
CA ALA A 20 -23.83 38.44 45.21
C ALA A 20 -23.60 37.50 44.01
N GLU A 21 -22.49 36.77 43.96
CA GLU A 21 -22.18 35.79 42.91
C GLU A 21 -23.16 34.60 42.94
N ARG A 22 -23.55 34.15 44.14
CA ARG A 22 -24.60 33.12 44.34
C ARG A 22 -26.01 33.59 43.97
N SER A 23 -26.28 34.89 44.04
CA SER A 23 -27.56 35.49 43.63
C SER A 23 -27.58 35.89 42.14
N GLY A 24 -26.46 35.74 41.43
CA GLY A 24 -26.41 35.78 39.98
C GLY A 24 -27.40 34.76 39.42
N SER A 25 -28.31 35.22 38.55
CA SER A 25 -29.41 34.40 38.04
C SER A 25 -28.89 33.04 37.57
N THR A 26 -29.34 31.96 38.22
CA THR A 26 -29.12 30.57 37.77
C THR A 26 -29.82 30.38 36.42
N LEU A 27 -29.14 30.82 35.36
CA LEU A 27 -29.55 30.63 33.99
C LEU A 27 -29.53 29.13 33.71
N ILE A 28 -30.64 28.61 33.20
CA ILE A 28 -30.74 27.20 32.84
C ILE A 28 -29.99 26.99 31.52
N THR A 29 -29.07 26.03 31.48
CA THR A 29 -28.25 25.73 30.29
C THR A 29 -28.83 24.63 29.41
N GLN A 30 -29.70 23.78 29.96
CA GLN A 30 -30.36 22.70 29.22
C GLN A 30 -31.83 22.55 29.61
N LEU A 31 -32.67 22.37 28.59
CA LEU A 31 -34.07 22.00 28.75
C LEU A 31 -34.18 20.51 29.10
N THR A 32 -34.93 20.16 30.15
CA THR A 32 -35.11 18.76 30.59
C THR A 32 -36.51 18.23 30.28
N PRO A 33 -36.69 16.90 30.13
CA PRO A 33 -38.00 16.30 29.93
C PRO A 33 -39.00 16.62 31.07
N GLN A 34 -38.52 16.74 32.31
CA GLN A 34 -39.35 17.09 33.47
C GLN A 34 -39.88 18.52 33.36
N MET A 35 -39.04 19.48 32.98
CA MET A 35 -39.47 20.87 32.76
C MET A 35 -40.51 20.97 31.65
N LEU A 36 -40.35 20.20 30.58
CA LEU A 36 -41.34 20.11 29.50
C LEU A 36 -42.69 19.57 30.00
N LYS A 37 -42.67 18.59 30.91
CA LYS A 37 -43.88 17.99 31.49
C LYS A 37 -44.59 18.90 32.50
N SER A 38 -43.83 19.61 33.34
CA SER A 38 -44.41 20.51 34.35
C SER A 38 -44.83 21.87 33.78
N GLY A 39 -44.25 22.29 32.65
CA GLY A 39 -44.50 23.60 32.05
C GLY A 39 -43.62 24.72 32.63
N ASP A 40 -42.84 24.43 33.67
CA ASP A 40 -42.00 25.39 34.40
C ASP A 40 -40.93 26.06 33.52
N TRP A 41 -40.64 25.52 32.33
CA TRP A 41 -39.68 26.11 31.40
C TRP A 41 -40.10 27.49 30.89
N LYS A 42 -41.39 27.81 30.90
CA LYS A 42 -41.92 29.10 30.42
C LYS A 42 -41.50 30.29 31.28
N ASP A 43 -41.29 30.05 32.57
CA ASP A 43 -41.02 31.09 33.57
C ASP A 43 -39.53 31.18 33.95
N ARG A 44 -38.66 30.45 33.24
CA ARG A 44 -37.21 30.39 33.51
C ARG A 44 -36.42 31.18 32.47
N LYS A 45 -35.31 31.78 32.89
CA LYS A 45 -34.32 32.39 32.00
C LYS A 45 -33.27 31.35 31.60
N PHE A 46 -33.07 31.19 30.30
CA PHE A 46 -32.05 30.30 29.73
C PHE A 46 -30.78 31.08 29.41
N ALA A 47 -29.63 30.42 29.55
CA ALA A 47 -28.37 30.96 29.07
C ALA A 47 -28.44 31.10 27.55
N GLU A 48 -27.98 32.23 27.01
CA GLU A 48 -27.88 32.42 25.57
C GLU A 48 -26.87 31.41 24.99
N TYR A 49 -27.27 30.72 23.92
CA TYR A 49 -26.39 29.78 23.23
C TYR A 49 -25.56 30.54 22.20
N ASP A 50 -24.24 30.61 22.42
CA ASP A 50 -23.33 31.18 21.43
C ASP A 50 -23.20 30.24 20.23
N VAL A 51 -23.94 30.55 19.16
CA VAL A 51 -23.87 29.84 17.87
C VAL A 51 -22.52 29.96 17.17
N ARG A 52 -21.64 30.86 17.62
CA ARG A 52 -20.27 31.04 17.10
C ARG A 52 -19.27 30.21 17.89
N SER A 53 -19.65 29.73 19.08
CA SER A 53 -18.81 28.84 19.85
C SER A 53 -18.71 27.52 19.09
N GLY A 54 -17.49 27.15 18.67
CA GLY A 54 -17.19 25.87 18.01
C GLY A 54 -17.38 24.65 18.93
N LEU A 55 -18.10 24.79 20.05
CA LEU A 55 -18.34 23.80 21.09
C LEU A 55 -19.46 22.81 20.70
N HIS A 56 -19.59 22.49 19.42
CA HIS A 56 -20.21 21.21 19.09
C HIS A 56 -19.25 20.14 19.62
N LYS A 57 -19.70 19.39 20.63
CA LYS A 57 -19.01 18.20 21.09
C LYS A 57 -18.77 17.34 19.85
N GLU A 58 -17.52 17.28 19.38
CA GLU A 58 -17.18 16.51 18.19
C GLU A 58 -17.75 15.10 18.38
N MET A 59 -18.69 14.74 17.51
CA MET A 59 -19.20 13.38 17.51
C MET A 59 -18.04 12.49 17.05
N MET A 60 -17.46 11.75 17.99
CA MET A 60 -16.35 10.84 17.75
C MET A 60 -16.86 9.59 17.01
N LEU A 61 -17.16 9.75 15.72
CA LEU A 61 -17.53 8.65 14.84
C LEU A 61 -16.29 7.85 14.44
N GLY A 62 -16.48 6.56 14.15
CA GLY A 62 -15.41 5.73 13.61
C GLY A 62 -14.99 6.24 12.23
N LYS A 63 -13.70 6.54 12.03
CA LYS A 63 -13.12 6.87 10.73
C LYS A 63 -12.32 5.69 10.18
N LYS A 64 -12.39 5.47 8.87
CA LYS A 64 -11.52 4.50 8.17
C LYS A 64 -10.17 5.15 7.90
N HIS A 65 -9.08 4.39 8.05
CA HIS A 65 -7.74 4.84 7.72
C HIS A 65 -7.66 5.33 6.26
N ALA A 66 -7.24 6.58 6.03
CA ALA A 66 -7.27 7.22 4.70
C ALA A 66 -6.50 6.42 3.64
N TYR A 67 -5.28 5.97 3.97
CA TYR A 67 -4.51 5.10 3.09
C TYR A 67 -5.24 3.78 2.73
N LYS A 68 -5.87 3.10 3.71
CA LYS A 68 -6.67 1.89 3.45
C LYS A 68 -7.89 2.18 2.56
N GLN A 69 -8.50 3.35 2.68
CA GLN A 69 -9.58 3.76 1.77
C GLN A 69 -9.07 3.91 0.34
N LEU A 70 -7.90 4.54 0.16
CA LEU A 70 -7.28 4.66 -1.15
C LEU A 70 -6.95 3.30 -1.76
N LEU A 71 -6.38 2.36 -0.99
CA LEU A 71 -6.12 0.99 -1.47
C LEU A 71 -7.42 0.31 -1.92
N LEU A 72 -8.52 0.53 -1.19
CA LEU A 72 -9.84 0.00 -1.55
C LEU A 72 -10.39 0.62 -2.84
N GLU A 73 -10.20 1.93 -3.05
CA GLU A 73 -10.59 2.60 -4.30
C GLU A 73 -9.82 2.03 -5.50
N ILE A 74 -8.50 1.87 -5.38
CA ILE A 74 -7.65 1.31 -6.44
C ILE A 74 -8.09 -0.13 -6.75
N LYS A 75 -8.32 -0.94 -5.71
CA LYS A 75 -8.85 -2.28 -5.83
C LYS A 75 -10.18 -2.32 -6.58
N GLN A 76 -11.12 -1.44 -6.24
CA GLN A 76 -12.43 -1.36 -6.90
C GLN A 76 -12.30 -1.00 -8.38
N LYS A 77 -11.40 -0.07 -8.73
CA LYS A 77 -11.12 0.28 -10.13
C LYS A 77 -10.56 -0.91 -10.92
N LEU A 78 -9.57 -1.62 -10.37
CA LEU A 78 -9.00 -2.82 -10.99
C LEU A 78 -10.04 -3.93 -11.20
N VAL A 79 -10.88 -4.18 -10.19
CA VAL A 79 -12.00 -5.13 -10.33
C VAL A 79 -12.99 -4.67 -11.40
N GLY A 80 -13.31 -3.37 -11.45
CA GLY A 80 -14.16 -2.78 -12.49
C GLY A 80 -13.58 -2.93 -13.91
N MET A 81 -12.25 -2.98 -14.04
CA MET A 81 -11.54 -3.26 -15.30
C MET A 81 -11.44 -4.77 -15.63
N GLY A 82 -12.05 -5.63 -14.81
CA GLY A 82 -12.11 -7.07 -15.00
C GLY A 82 -10.90 -7.85 -14.46
N PHE A 83 -10.12 -7.26 -13.56
CA PHE A 83 -9.03 -7.96 -12.87
C PHE A 83 -9.55 -8.76 -11.68
N ALA A 84 -9.05 -9.98 -11.51
CA ALA A 84 -9.26 -10.77 -10.30
C ALA A 84 -8.14 -10.52 -9.30
N GLU A 85 -8.48 -10.26 -8.04
CA GLU A 85 -7.49 -10.08 -6.99
C GLU A 85 -6.90 -11.43 -6.57
N GLU A 86 -5.59 -11.48 -6.45
CA GLU A 86 -4.84 -12.63 -5.97
C GLU A 86 -3.96 -12.23 -4.79
N HIS A 87 -3.66 -13.22 -3.95
CA HIS A 87 -2.84 -13.05 -2.77
C HIS A 87 -1.75 -14.12 -2.70
N GLY A 88 -0.65 -13.77 -2.04
CA GLY A 88 0.44 -14.69 -1.73
C GLY A 88 1.06 -14.40 -0.38
N PRO A 89 1.98 -15.28 0.08
CA PRO A 89 2.60 -15.17 1.39
C PRO A 89 3.52 -13.95 1.48
N LEU A 90 3.84 -13.51 2.70
CA LEU A 90 4.82 -12.45 2.94
C LEU A 90 6.26 -12.99 2.95
N VAL A 91 6.42 -14.20 3.47
CA VAL A 91 7.67 -14.96 3.40
C VAL A 91 7.65 -15.79 2.13
N GLU A 92 8.67 -15.63 1.31
CA GLU A 92 8.84 -16.33 0.04
C GLU A 92 10.16 -17.10 0.04
N MET A 93 10.24 -18.12 -0.81
CA MET A 93 11.54 -18.70 -1.16
C MET A 93 12.19 -17.81 -2.22
N GLU A 94 13.52 -17.70 -2.23
CA GLU A 94 14.27 -17.07 -3.34
C GLU A 94 13.83 -17.63 -4.69
N PHE A 95 13.49 -18.93 -4.70
CA PHE A 95 12.88 -19.58 -5.85
C PHE A 95 11.71 -18.78 -6.45
N TRP A 96 10.73 -18.35 -5.64
CA TRP A 96 9.57 -17.61 -6.16
C TRP A 96 9.84 -16.10 -6.28
N ASN A 97 10.68 -15.56 -5.41
CA ASN A 97 10.99 -14.14 -5.40
C ASN A 97 11.88 -13.72 -6.57
N MET A 98 12.68 -14.64 -7.10
CA MET A 98 13.73 -14.34 -8.09
C MET A 98 13.87 -15.42 -9.16
N ASP A 99 14.13 -16.68 -8.81
CA ASP A 99 14.49 -17.71 -9.82
C ASP A 99 13.35 -18.02 -10.79
N ALA A 100 12.12 -18.16 -10.31
CA ALA A 100 10.92 -18.39 -11.09
C ALA A 100 10.57 -17.20 -11.99
N LEU A 101 11.16 -16.04 -11.71
CA LEU A 101 11.07 -14.85 -12.55
C LEU A 101 12.22 -14.79 -13.56
N PHE A 102 13.13 -15.76 -13.59
CA PHE A 102 14.30 -15.75 -14.47
C PHE A 102 15.35 -14.67 -14.14
N MET A 103 15.37 -14.15 -12.90
CA MET A 103 16.46 -13.30 -12.41
C MET A 103 17.68 -14.16 -12.07
N ALA A 104 18.90 -13.84 -12.51
CA ALA A 104 20.09 -14.64 -12.20
C ALA A 104 20.43 -14.71 -10.69
N GLN A 105 21.12 -15.78 -10.24
CA GLN A 105 21.48 -15.96 -8.82
C GLN A 105 22.61 -15.04 -8.32
N ASP A 106 23.41 -14.51 -9.24
CA ASP A 106 24.46 -13.51 -8.99
C ASP A 106 23.97 -12.06 -9.19
N HIS A 107 22.66 -11.87 -9.39
CA HIS A 107 22.09 -10.56 -9.61
C HIS A 107 22.22 -9.68 -8.35
N PRO A 108 22.66 -8.41 -8.46
CA PRO A 108 22.86 -7.53 -7.29
C PRO A 108 21.64 -7.43 -6.37
N ALA A 109 20.44 -7.36 -6.95
CA ALA A 109 19.19 -7.31 -6.17
C ALA A 109 18.90 -8.57 -5.31
N ARG A 110 19.76 -9.58 -5.31
CA ARG A 110 19.69 -10.74 -4.40
C ARG A 110 20.53 -10.57 -3.14
N GLU A 111 21.39 -9.56 -3.11
CA GLU A 111 22.29 -9.33 -2.00
C GLU A 111 21.52 -8.98 -0.72
N ILE A 112 22.17 -9.18 0.43
CA ILE A 112 21.59 -8.90 1.76
C ILE A 112 21.18 -7.42 1.88
N HIS A 113 21.81 -6.54 1.10
CA HIS A 113 21.50 -5.12 1.01
C HIS A 113 20.28 -4.78 0.16
N ASP A 114 19.65 -5.77 -0.49
CA ASP A 114 18.48 -5.58 -1.35
C ASP A 114 17.28 -6.44 -0.91
N VAL A 115 17.50 -7.48 -0.09
CA VAL A 115 16.44 -8.37 0.41
C VAL A 115 16.67 -8.82 1.85
N PHE A 116 15.60 -8.77 2.66
CA PHE A 116 15.61 -9.33 4.01
C PHE A 116 15.56 -10.86 3.99
N GLN A 117 16.60 -11.50 4.52
CA GLN A 117 16.64 -12.95 4.73
C GLN A 117 15.93 -13.33 6.02
N VAL A 118 15.28 -14.50 6.01
CA VAL A 118 14.67 -15.09 7.20
C VAL A 118 15.71 -15.96 7.91
N GLU A 119 15.90 -15.76 9.21
CA GLU A 119 16.87 -16.52 10.01
C GLU A 119 16.30 -17.88 10.43
N ASP A 120 15.03 -17.93 10.88
CA ASP A 120 14.38 -19.16 11.35
C ASP A 120 12.90 -19.23 10.90
N PRO A 121 12.50 -20.23 10.10
CA PRO A 121 13.38 -21.16 9.38
C PRO A 121 14.16 -20.46 8.25
N ALA A 122 15.44 -20.79 8.07
CA ALA A 122 16.26 -20.19 7.01
C ALA A 122 15.94 -20.70 5.59
N ARG A 123 15.34 -21.88 5.48
CA ARG A 123 15.08 -22.56 4.20
C ARG A 123 13.71 -23.21 4.18
N GLY A 124 13.11 -23.24 2.99
CA GLY A 124 11.89 -23.96 2.68
C GLY A 124 12.14 -25.20 1.83
N GLU A 125 11.05 -25.91 1.50
CA GLU A 125 11.09 -27.06 0.60
C GLU A 125 10.36 -26.75 -0.71
N ILE A 126 11.02 -26.98 -1.84
CA ILE A 126 10.41 -26.86 -3.17
C ILE A 126 9.82 -28.21 -3.56
N LEU A 127 8.51 -28.37 -3.37
CA LEU A 127 7.83 -29.65 -3.57
C LEU A 127 7.66 -30.02 -5.06
N ASP A 128 7.53 -29.03 -5.94
CA ASP A 128 7.36 -29.27 -7.38
C ASP A 128 8.72 -29.46 -8.07
N LYS A 129 9.18 -30.72 -8.08
CA LYS A 129 10.44 -31.12 -8.73
C LYS A 129 10.44 -30.88 -10.24
N LYS A 130 9.27 -30.91 -10.90
CA LYS A 130 9.18 -30.68 -12.34
C LYS A 130 9.38 -29.20 -12.64
N LEU A 131 8.71 -28.33 -11.90
CA LEU A 131 8.89 -26.89 -12.00
C LEU A 131 10.34 -26.48 -11.69
N LEU A 132 10.91 -27.04 -10.62
CA LEU A 132 12.31 -26.84 -10.25
C LEU A 132 13.27 -27.18 -11.41
N ALA A 133 13.08 -28.35 -12.04
CA ALA A 133 13.89 -28.77 -13.18
C ALA A 133 13.71 -27.86 -14.41
N ASN A 134 12.49 -27.38 -14.66
CA ASN A 134 12.22 -26.45 -15.75
C ASN A 134 12.91 -25.10 -15.54
N VAL A 135 12.81 -24.53 -14.34
CA VAL A 135 13.47 -23.27 -13.98
C VAL A 135 14.98 -23.42 -14.08
N ARG A 136 15.55 -24.47 -13.48
CA ARG A 136 16.97 -24.79 -13.61
C ARG A 136 17.41 -24.84 -15.08
N LYS A 137 16.69 -25.58 -15.93
CA LYS A 137 17.01 -25.69 -17.35
C LYS A 137 16.97 -24.34 -18.06
N ALA A 138 15.96 -23.51 -17.78
CA ALA A 138 15.86 -22.17 -18.35
C ALA A 138 17.08 -21.32 -17.94
N HIS A 139 17.49 -21.34 -16.67
CA HIS A 139 18.65 -20.59 -16.19
C HIS A 139 19.97 -21.08 -16.78
N GLU A 140 20.22 -22.39 -16.80
CA GLU A 140 21.50 -22.95 -17.25
C GLU A 140 21.63 -22.95 -18.79
N HIS A 141 20.53 -23.09 -19.53
CA HIS A 141 20.55 -23.37 -20.97
C HIS A 141 19.58 -22.53 -21.82
N GLY A 142 18.68 -21.76 -21.19
CA GLY A 142 17.71 -20.93 -21.91
C GLY A 142 16.69 -21.73 -22.72
N LEU A 143 16.33 -21.15 -23.86
CA LEU A 143 15.38 -21.65 -24.85
C LEU A 143 15.96 -21.47 -26.26
N GLU A 144 15.26 -21.89 -27.29
CA GLU A 144 15.64 -21.52 -28.66
C GLU A 144 15.71 -19.99 -28.80
N GLY A 145 16.88 -19.45 -29.15
CA GLY A 145 17.15 -18.02 -29.21
C GLY A 145 17.65 -17.37 -27.90
N SER A 146 17.71 -18.12 -26.79
CA SER A 146 18.24 -17.65 -25.50
C SER A 146 19.31 -18.60 -24.97
N LYS A 147 20.43 -18.06 -24.49
CA LYS A 147 21.53 -18.87 -23.94
C LYS A 147 21.34 -19.21 -22.46
N GLY A 148 20.24 -18.76 -21.85
CA GLY A 148 20.13 -18.69 -20.40
C GLY A 148 21.15 -17.70 -19.83
N TRP A 149 21.54 -17.92 -18.59
CA TRP A 149 22.54 -17.13 -17.87
C TRP A 149 23.93 -17.76 -17.87
N ALA A 150 24.09 -18.97 -18.44
CA ALA A 150 25.38 -19.66 -18.59
C ALA A 150 26.18 -19.88 -17.28
N TYR A 151 25.48 -20.07 -16.16
CA TYR A 151 26.05 -20.47 -14.87
C TYR A 151 25.46 -21.80 -14.39
N LYS A 152 26.01 -22.35 -13.30
CA LYS A 152 25.45 -23.54 -12.64
C LYS A 152 24.43 -23.11 -11.59
N TRP A 153 23.17 -23.48 -11.80
CA TRP A 153 22.07 -23.08 -10.92
C TRP A 153 22.11 -23.87 -9.61
N ASP A 154 22.02 -23.19 -8.47
CA ASP A 154 22.10 -23.79 -7.14
C ASP A 154 20.71 -23.92 -6.48
N PRO A 155 20.19 -25.14 -6.24
CA PRO A 155 18.93 -25.34 -5.50
C PRO A 155 18.99 -24.85 -4.05
N GLU A 156 20.17 -24.81 -3.42
CA GLU A 156 20.30 -24.39 -2.02
C GLU A 156 20.12 -22.88 -1.86
N VAL A 157 20.46 -22.10 -2.89
CA VAL A 157 20.17 -20.67 -2.96
C VAL A 157 18.66 -20.47 -3.10
N ALA A 158 18.04 -21.17 -4.05
CA ALA A 158 16.61 -21.05 -4.32
C ALA A 158 15.73 -21.46 -3.12
N ALA A 159 16.20 -22.36 -2.25
CA ALA A 159 15.50 -22.82 -1.06
C ALA A 159 15.52 -21.79 0.10
N ARG A 160 16.36 -20.74 0.05
CA ARG A 160 16.44 -19.73 1.12
C ARG A 160 15.13 -18.97 1.27
N LEU A 161 14.75 -18.70 2.51
CA LEU A 161 13.55 -17.91 2.82
C LEU A 161 13.90 -16.43 2.96
N VAL A 162 13.07 -15.60 2.35
CA VAL A 162 13.20 -14.14 2.32
C VAL A 162 11.85 -13.50 2.61
N LEU A 163 11.85 -12.27 3.11
CA LEU A 163 10.65 -11.44 3.00
C LEU A 163 10.50 -11.00 1.55
N ARG A 164 9.31 -11.14 0.98
CA ARG A 164 9.10 -10.83 -0.45
C ARG A 164 9.47 -9.38 -0.74
N SER A 165 10.32 -9.17 -1.75
CA SER A 165 10.74 -7.83 -2.18
C SER A 165 9.83 -7.21 -3.23
N GLN A 166 8.95 -8.03 -3.81
CA GLN A 166 7.99 -7.66 -4.83
C GLN A 166 6.78 -8.60 -4.87
N THR A 167 5.66 -8.08 -5.36
CA THR A 167 4.41 -8.86 -5.55
C THR A 167 4.46 -9.80 -6.76
N THR A 168 5.52 -9.76 -7.57
CA THR A 168 5.66 -10.58 -8.78
C THR A 168 5.76 -12.07 -8.50
N THR A 169 6.16 -12.38 -7.27
CA THR A 169 6.00 -13.69 -6.62
C THR A 169 4.58 -14.25 -6.76
N VAL A 170 3.56 -13.43 -6.49
CA VAL A 170 2.14 -13.81 -6.55
C VAL A 170 1.72 -14.13 -7.99
N SER A 171 2.20 -13.33 -8.95
CA SER A 171 1.97 -13.57 -10.38
C SER A 171 2.61 -14.87 -10.84
N ALA A 172 3.89 -15.11 -10.51
CA ALA A 172 4.59 -16.34 -10.88
C ALA A 172 3.92 -17.59 -10.29
N ARG A 173 3.52 -17.54 -9.02
CA ARG A 173 2.79 -18.63 -8.36
C ARG A 173 1.47 -18.94 -9.07
N ASN A 174 0.71 -17.91 -9.44
CA ASN A 174 -0.56 -18.12 -10.13
C ASN A 174 -0.36 -18.64 -11.55
N LEU A 175 0.62 -18.13 -12.29
CA LEU A 175 0.98 -18.66 -13.61
C LEU A 175 1.35 -20.15 -13.52
N ALA A 176 2.17 -20.54 -12.55
CA ALA A 176 2.56 -21.94 -12.32
C ALA A 176 1.38 -22.86 -11.96
N LYS A 177 0.33 -22.33 -11.32
CA LYS A 177 -0.93 -23.07 -11.06
C LYS A 177 -1.75 -23.36 -12.33
N GLY A 178 -1.39 -22.77 -13.47
CA GLY A 178 -2.07 -23.00 -14.74
C GLY A 178 -3.28 -22.08 -14.96
N LEU A 179 -3.07 -20.76 -14.89
CA LEU A 179 -4.10 -19.79 -15.31
C LEU A 179 -4.51 -20.04 -16.78
N LYS A 180 -5.81 -20.01 -17.05
CA LYS A 180 -6.37 -20.19 -18.39
C LYS A 180 -6.58 -18.84 -19.08
N PRO A 181 -5.93 -18.57 -20.22
CA PRO A 181 -6.17 -17.36 -21.01
C PRO A 181 -7.60 -17.32 -21.60
N PRO A 182 -8.21 -16.14 -21.81
CA PRO A 182 -7.74 -14.84 -21.36
C PRO A 182 -7.94 -14.65 -19.85
N LYS A 183 -6.94 -14.11 -19.15
CA LYS A 183 -7.03 -13.84 -17.72
C LYS A 183 -6.31 -12.55 -17.34
N ARG A 184 -6.88 -11.85 -16.37
CA ARG A 184 -6.33 -10.63 -15.76
C ARG A 184 -6.33 -10.81 -14.25
N ILE A 185 -5.16 -10.70 -13.62
CA ILE A 185 -5.06 -10.75 -12.17
C ILE A 185 -4.25 -9.56 -11.64
N PHE A 186 -4.49 -9.20 -10.39
CA PHE A 186 -3.72 -8.17 -9.71
C PHE A 186 -3.48 -8.56 -8.25
N CYS A 187 -2.44 -7.97 -7.66
CA CYS A 187 -2.15 -8.09 -6.25
C CYS A 187 -1.82 -6.69 -5.71
N ILE A 188 -2.52 -6.29 -4.66
CA ILE A 188 -2.09 -5.18 -3.79
C ILE A 188 -1.54 -5.81 -2.53
N GLY A 189 -0.22 -5.74 -2.34
CA GLY A 189 0.45 -6.47 -1.27
C GLY A 189 1.64 -5.72 -0.71
N ARG A 190 1.87 -5.92 0.59
CA ARG A 190 3.05 -5.40 1.27
C ARG A 190 4.32 -6.10 0.83
N VAL A 191 5.38 -5.35 0.55
CA VAL A 191 6.70 -5.86 0.19
C VAL A 191 7.74 -5.24 1.10
N PHE A 192 8.91 -5.85 1.17
CA PHE A 192 9.97 -5.48 2.11
C PHE A 192 11.29 -5.29 1.38
N ARG A 193 11.94 -4.14 1.61
CA ARG A 193 13.26 -3.83 1.06
C ARG A 193 14.10 -3.15 2.14
N PRO A 194 15.38 -3.50 2.30
CA PRO A 194 16.29 -2.86 3.25
C PRO A 194 16.75 -1.46 2.77
N ASP A 195 15.81 -0.66 2.26
CA ASP A 195 16.06 0.71 1.83
C ASP A 195 16.36 1.62 3.04
N GLU A 196 17.20 2.64 2.85
CA GLU A 196 17.42 3.65 3.87
C GLU A 196 16.10 4.40 4.16
N ILE A 197 15.70 4.43 5.43
CA ILE A 197 14.47 5.10 5.85
C ILE A 197 14.66 6.61 5.70
N ASP A 198 13.93 7.19 4.75
CA ASP A 198 13.88 8.63 4.55
C ASP A 198 12.41 9.09 4.37
N TRP A 199 12.23 10.30 3.88
CA TRP A 199 10.90 10.89 3.66
C TRP A 199 10.15 10.29 2.44
N LYS A 200 10.85 9.56 1.55
CA LYS A 200 10.37 8.90 0.32
C LYS A 200 10.33 7.37 0.41
N HIS A 201 11.17 6.78 1.24
CA HIS A 201 11.46 5.34 1.27
C HIS A 201 11.22 4.81 2.68
N PHE A 202 10.57 3.65 2.74
CA PHE A 202 10.30 2.92 3.96
C PHE A 202 10.59 1.45 3.72
N ILE A 203 11.03 0.74 4.76
CA ILE A 203 11.44 -0.67 4.64
C ILE A 203 10.29 -1.61 4.24
N GLU A 204 9.06 -1.17 4.47
CA GLU A 204 7.84 -1.85 4.03
C GLU A 204 6.92 -0.87 3.29
N PHE A 205 6.35 -1.29 2.17
CA PHE A 205 5.39 -0.49 1.42
C PHE A 205 4.44 -1.39 0.65
N ASN A 206 3.30 -0.88 0.15
CA ASN A 206 2.42 -1.69 -0.68
C ASN A 206 2.70 -1.46 -2.18
N GLN A 207 2.90 -2.56 -2.88
CA GLN A 207 3.01 -2.61 -4.33
C GLN A 207 1.67 -3.04 -4.92
N CYS A 208 1.23 -2.36 -5.98
CA CYS A 208 0.14 -2.81 -6.84
C CYS A 208 0.74 -3.42 -8.09
N GLU A 209 0.54 -4.71 -8.29
CA GLU A 209 0.95 -5.36 -9.53
C GLU A 209 -0.27 -5.91 -10.26
N GLY A 210 -0.24 -5.86 -11.59
CA GLY A 210 -1.21 -6.54 -12.44
C GLY A 210 -0.54 -7.28 -13.58
N ILE A 211 -1.14 -8.40 -14.00
CA ILE A 211 -0.77 -9.12 -15.20
C ILE A 211 -1.98 -9.41 -16.08
N VAL A 212 -1.74 -9.46 -17.40
CA VAL A 212 -2.73 -9.82 -18.42
C VAL A 212 -2.13 -10.88 -19.32
N LEU A 213 -2.77 -12.04 -19.42
CA LEU A 213 -2.33 -13.15 -20.26
C LEU A 213 -3.42 -13.53 -21.27
N ASP A 214 -3.07 -13.47 -22.55
CA ASP A 214 -3.95 -13.74 -23.70
C ASP A 214 -3.08 -13.97 -24.94
N GLU A 215 -3.55 -14.75 -25.92
CA GLU A 215 -2.85 -15.09 -27.16
C GLU A 215 -2.50 -13.86 -28.01
N LYS A 216 -3.30 -12.80 -27.92
CA LYS A 216 -3.17 -11.60 -28.78
C LYS A 216 -2.56 -10.38 -28.05
N MET A 217 -1.79 -10.59 -26.99
CA MET A 217 -1.13 -9.48 -26.29
C MET A 217 0.16 -9.05 -26.96
N SER A 218 0.36 -7.73 -27.04
CA SER A 218 1.57 -7.11 -27.57
C SER A 218 2.01 -5.96 -26.68
N PHE A 219 3.23 -5.46 -26.92
CA PHE A 219 3.74 -4.30 -26.17
C PHE A 219 2.86 -3.05 -26.34
N ARG A 220 2.20 -2.90 -27.49
CA ARG A 220 1.24 -1.80 -27.72
C ARG A 220 0.06 -1.89 -26.75
N GLU A 221 -0.46 -3.10 -26.51
CA GLU A 221 -1.57 -3.30 -25.56
C GLU A 221 -1.13 -2.98 -24.13
N LEU A 222 0.11 -3.32 -23.76
CA LEU A 222 0.66 -2.93 -22.46
C LEU A 222 0.65 -1.40 -22.27
N LEU A 223 1.15 -0.65 -23.25
CA LEU A 223 1.14 0.82 -23.18
C LEU A 223 -0.29 1.36 -23.11
N GLY A 224 -1.24 0.71 -23.78
CA GLY A 224 -2.66 1.00 -23.66
C GLY A 224 -3.18 0.82 -22.23
N TYR A 225 -2.97 -0.35 -21.63
CA TYR A 225 -3.36 -0.62 -20.23
C TYR A 225 -2.75 0.38 -19.25
N LEU A 226 -1.45 0.69 -19.40
CA LEU A 226 -0.77 1.64 -18.53
C LEU A 226 -1.33 3.04 -18.65
N LYS A 227 -1.65 3.49 -19.87
CA LYS A 227 -2.27 4.79 -20.10
C LYS A 227 -3.66 4.87 -19.48
N GLU A 228 -4.49 3.86 -19.69
CA GLU A 228 -5.82 3.79 -19.06
C GLU A 228 -5.71 3.75 -17.53
N PHE A 229 -4.77 2.98 -16.99
CA PHE A 229 -4.52 2.96 -15.55
C PHE A 229 -4.09 4.33 -15.01
N ALA A 230 -3.22 5.03 -15.74
CA ALA A 230 -2.78 6.35 -15.33
C ALA A 230 -3.91 7.40 -15.33
N VAL A 231 -4.82 7.33 -16.29
CA VAL A 231 -5.99 8.22 -16.34
C VAL A 231 -7.00 7.82 -15.27
N GLU A 232 -7.45 6.57 -15.26
CA GLU A 232 -8.53 6.10 -14.40
C GLU A 232 -8.11 6.04 -12.93
N VAL A 233 -6.90 5.55 -12.63
CA VAL A 233 -6.45 5.38 -11.24
C VAL A 233 -5.80 6.63 -10.70
N PHE A 234 -4.95 7.30 -11.49
CA PHE A 234 -4.17 8.45 -11.02
C PHE A 234 -4.75 9.81 -11.40
N GLY A 235 -5.76 9.88 -12.26
CA GLY A 235 -6.27 11.16 -12.77
C GLY A 235 -5.21 11.94 -13.55
N ALA A 236 -4.20 11.25 -14.07
CA ALA A 236 -3.10 11.87 -14.80
C ALA A 236 -3.60 12.36 -16.17
N LYS A 237 -3.15 13.54 -16.58
CA LYS A 237 -3.47 14.11 -17.90
C LYS A 237 -2.43 13.73 -18.95
N GLU A 238 -1.20 13.53 -18.52
CA GLU A 238 -0.06 13.23 -19.39
C GLU A 238 0.71 12.04 -18.83
N VAL A 239 1.10 11.15 -19.73
CA VAL A 239 1.83 9.91 -19.44
C VAL A 239 3.01 9.83 -20.41
N GLN A 240 4.17 9.48 -19.89
CA GLN A 240 5.38 9.21 -20.66
C GLN A 240 5.93 7.83 -20.31
N PHE A 241 6.52 7.18 -21.30
CA PHE A 241 7.17 5.88 -21.15
C PHE A 241 8.64 6.02 -21.50
N GLN A 242 9.50 5.57 -20.60
CA GLN A 242 10.94 5.52 -20.82
C GLN A 242 11.38 4.06 -20.88
N PRO A 243 12.14 3.64 -21.91
CA PRO A 243 12.74 2.31 -21.93
C PRO A 243 13.58 2.09 -20.66
N SER A 244 13.37 0.95 -20.01
CA SER A 244 14.10 0.55 -18.81
C SER A 244 14.45 -0.94 -18.89
N TYR A 245 15.13 -1.45 -17.86
CA TYR A 245 15.53 -2.85 -17.76
C TYR A 245 14.98 -3.47 -16.49
N PHE A 246 14.27 -4.59 -16.65
CA PHE A 246 13.94 -5.49 -15.55
C PHE A 246 14.32 -6.92 -15.97
N PRO A 247 14.92 -7.74 -15.09
CA PRO A 247 15.46 -9.05 -15.46
C PRO A 247 14.43 -10.01 -16.09
N PHE A 248 13.17 -9.84 -15.74
CA PHE A 248 12.09 -10.75 -16.06
C PHE A 248 11.11 -10.23 -17.11
N THR A 249 11.36 -9.03 -17.67
CA THR A 249 10.56 -8.49 -18.77
C THR A 249 11.39 -8.03 -19.96
N GLU A 250 10.90 -8.33 -21.17
CA GLU A 250 11.45 -7.86 -22.43
C GLU A 250 10.33 -7.78 -23.48
N PRO A 251 10.01 -6.59 -24.03
CA PRO A 251 10.53 -5.26 -23.69
C PRO A 251 10.04 -4.71 -22.33
N SER A 252 10.73 -3.69 -21.82
CA SER A 252 10.54 -3.08 -20.50
C SER A 252 10.48 -1.55 -20.58
N VAL A 253 9.61 -0.94 -19.78
CA VAL A 253 9.45 0.52 -19.65
C VAL A 253 9.16 0.94 -18.22
N GLU A 254 9.57 2.15 -17.89
CA GLU A 254 9.10 2.90 -16.73
C GLU A 254 8.02 3.89 -17.15
N MET A 255 7.00 4.02 -16.31
CA MET A 255 5.89 4.95 -16.52
C MET A 255 6.06 6.19 -15.64
N TYR A 256 6.04 7.35 -16.31
CA TYR A 256 6.01 8.67 -15.68
C TYR A 256 4.67 9.33 -15.92
N VAL A 257 4.12 9.96 -14.89
CA VAL A 257 2.86 10.71 -14.99
C VAL A 257 3.06 12.15 -14.54
N ASN A 258 2.41 13.08 -15.24
CA ASN A 258 2.39 14.49 -14.83
C ASN A 258 1.25 14.72 -13.85
N ILE A 259 1.59 15.13 -12.64
CA ILE A 259 0.64 15.44 -11.57
C ILE A 259 0.48 16.96 -11.47
N PRO A 260 -0.74 17.50 -11.62
CA PRO A 260 -0.99 18.93 -11.50
C PRO A 260 -0.45 19.51 -10.19
N GLY A 261 0.37 20.56 -10.28
CA GLY A 261 0.97 21.23 -9.12
C GLY A 261 2.23 20.58 -8.55
N ARG A 262 2.63 19.39 -9.02
CA ARG A 262 3.87 18.71 -8.60
C ARG A 262 4.86 18.48 -9.75
N GLY A 263 4.37 18.22 -10.96
CA GLY A 263 5.20 17.87 -12.12
C GLY A 263 5.29 16.36 -12.34
N TRP A 264 6.32 15.94 -13.09
CA TRP A 264 6.53 14.54 -13.46
C TRP A 264 6.95 13.69 -12.27
N ALA A 265 6.30 12.54 -12.11
CA ALA A 265 6.64 11.53 -11.12
C ALA A 265 6.67 10.15 -11.75
N GLU A 266 7.71 9.38 -11.40
CA GLU A 266 7.79 7.94 -11.69
C GLU A 266 6.75 7.19 -10.86
N VAL A 267 5.99 6.30 -11.49
CA VAL A 267 4.92 5.54 -10.84
C VAL A 267 5.21 4.05 -10.75
N GLY A 268 6.04 3.54 -11.66
CA GLY A 268 6.56 2.19 -11.59
C GLY A 268 6.94 1.60 -12.95
N GLY A 269 7.40 0.36 -12.90
CA GLY A 269 7.89 -0.40 -14.04
C GLY A 269 6.81 -1.28 -14.66
N ALA A 270 6.98 -1.56 -15.94
CA ALA A 270 6.11 -2.44 -16.71
C ALA A 270 6.87 -3.10 -17.85
N GLY A 271 6.36 -4.23 -18.32
CA GLY A 271 6.95 -4.94 -19.45
C GLY A 271 6.17 -6.18 -19.83
N MET A 272 6.70 -6.91 -20.81
CA MET A 272 6.20 -8.23 -21.19
C MET A 272 7.07 -9.30 -20.55
N PHE A 273 6.51 -10.28 -19.87
CA PHE A 273 7.33 -11.34 -19.26
C PHE A 273 8.14 -12.08 -20.31
N ARG A 274 9.39 -12.35 -19.95
CA ARG A 274 10.35 -13.05 -20.81
C ARG A 274 9.87 -14.45 -21.17
N PRO A 275 10.10 -14.93 -22.41
CA PRO A 275 9.75 -16.29 -22.82
C PRO A 275 10.38 -17.38 -21.94
N GLU A 276 11.60 -17.17 -21.43
CA GLU A 276 12.31 -18.12 -20.57
C GLU A 276 11.58 -18.33 -19.24
N MET A 277 11.08 -17.25 -18.64
CA MET A 277 10.22 -17.29 -17.46
C MET A 277 8.92 -18.04 -17.78
N LEU A 278 8.20 -17.62 -18.82
CA LEU A 278 6.87 -18.16 -19.14
C LEU A 278 6.92 -19.66 -19.46
N SER A 279 7.89 -20.09 -20.28
CA SER A 279 8.08 -21.48 -20.65
C SER A 279 8.38 -22.36 -19.43
N ALA A 280 9.23 -21.88 -18.50
CA ALA A 280 9.54 -22.61 -17.27
C ALA A 280 8.29 -22.84 -16.40
N LEU A 281 7.40 -21.83 -16.34
CA LEU A 281 6.12 -21.88 -15.62
C LEU A 281 5.00 -22.62 -16.39
N GLY A 282 5.27 -23.11 -17.61
CA GLY A 282 4.29 -23.83 -18.44
C GLY A 282 3.30 -22.94 -19.18
N VAL A 283 3.59 -21.65 -19.32
CA VAL A 283 2.74 -20.64 -19.99
C VAL A 283 3.20 -20.46 -21.44
N LYS A 284 2.27 -20.51 -22.39
CA LYS A 284 2.54 -20.46 -23.83
C LYS A 284 2.03 -19.20 -24.53
N VAL A 285 1.40 -18.29 -23.78
CA VAL A 285 0.84 -17.03 -24.30
C VAL A 285 1.66 -15.86 -23.78
N PRO A 286 1.71 -14.72 -24.49
CA PRO A 286 2.34 -13.52 -23.96
C PRO A 286 1.63 -13.03 -22.69
N VAL A 287 2.42 -12.49 -21.76
CA VAL A 287 1.93 -11.95 -20.50
C VAL A 287 2.45 -10.54 -20.33
N LEU A 288 1.53 -9.59 -20.21
CA LEU A 288 1.80 -8.20 -19.88
C LEU A 288 1.87 -8.08 -18.36
N ALA A 289 2.79 -7.26 -17.83
CA ALA A 289 2.93 -7.03 -16.40
C ALA A 289 3.26 -5.57 -16.10
N TRP A 290 2.77 -5.07 -14.96
CA TRP A 290 3.16 -3.78 -14.39
C TRP A 290 3.16 -3.85 -12.88
N GLY A 291 4.11 -3.15 -12.25
CA GLY A 291 4.24 -3.01 -10.81
C GLY A 291 4.37 -1.54 -10.43
N LEU A 292 3.41 -1.05 -9.65
CA LEU A 292 3.28 0.37 -9.31
C LEU A 292 3.41 0.56 -7.80
N GLY A 293 4.22 1.53 -7.41
CA GLY A 293 4.39 1.92 -6.02
C GLY A 293 3.21 2.76 -5.55
N ILE A 294 2.28 2.17 -4.80
CA ILE A 294 1.04 2.86 -4.41
C ILE A 294 1.31 3.93 -3.34
N ASP A 295 2.29 3.70 -2.48
CA ASP A 295 2.53 4.56 -1.32
C ASP A 295 2.94 5.96 -1.74
N ARG A 296 3.82 6.07 -2.75
CA ARG A 296 4.22 7.36 -3.30
C ARG A 296 3.04 8.12 -3.90
N LEU A 297 2.13 7.43 -4.58
CA LEU A 297 0.88 8.02 -5.06
C LEU A 297 -0.02 8.44 -3.89
N ALA A 298 -0.13 7.60 -2.86
CA ALA A 298 -0.95 7.87 -1.71
C ALA A 298 -0.52 9.14 -0.99
N MET A 299 0.79 9.32 -0.81
CA MET A 299 1.33 10.56 -0.26
C MET A 299 0.87 11.77 -1.05
N ILE A 300 0.91 11.70 -2.39
CA ILE A 300 0.54 12.80 -3.27
C ILE A 300 -0.95 13.12 -3.14
N LYS A 301 -1.82 12.10 -3.21
CA LYS A 301 -3.28 12.29 -3.11
C LYS A 301 -3.73 12.75 -1.71
N LEU A 302 -3.00 12.36 -0.66
CA LEU A 302 -3.27 12.77 0.72
C LEU A 302 -2.54 14.06 1.13
N GLY A 303 -1.74 14.67 0.25
CA GLY A 303 -0.97 15.88 0.54
C GLY A 303 0.14 15.67 1.59
N LEU A 304 0.61 14.44 1.76
CA LEU A 304 1.65 14.08 2.72
C LEU A 304 3.05 14.34 2.14
N LYS A 305 3.94 14.86 2.98
CA LYS A 305 5.34 15.12 2.63
C LYS A 305 6.28 13.97 3.06
N ASP A 306 5.84 13.17 4.01
CA ASP A 306 6.62 12.09 4.62
C ASP A 306 5.87 10.77 4.50
N ILE A 307 6.52 9.73 3.96
CA ILE A 307 5.92 8.42 3.77
C ILE A 307 5.49 7.79 5.11
N ARG A 308 6.18 8.11 6.20
CA ARG A 308 5.89 7.58 7.54
C ARG A 308 4.53 8.02 8.06
N ASP A 309 4.01 9.16 7.58
CA ASP A 309 2.67 9.61 7.91
C ASP A 309 1.57 8.71 7.33
N LEU A 310 1.86 7.91 6.28
CA LEU A 310 0.92 6.89 5.79
C LEU A 310 0.68 5.77 6.80
N PHE A 311 1.66 5.51 7.67
CA PHE A 311 1.62 4.47 8.69
C PHE A 311 1.55 5.06 10.10
N THR A 312 1.05 6.29 10.21
CA THR A 312 1.01 7.01 11.49
C THR A 312 0.16 6.27 12.53
N GLN A 313 0.70 6.19 13.73
CA GLN A 313 -0.02 5.69 14.92
C GLN A 313 -0.74 6.83 15.66
N ASP A 314 -0.61 8.07 15.19
CA ASP A 314 -1.26 9.23 15.79
C ASP A 314 -2.76 9.23 15.45
N LEU A 315 -3.57 8.85 16.45
CA LEU A 315 -5.03 8.83 16.34
C LEU A 315 -5.63 10.20 16.02
N LYS A 316 -4.98 11.32 16.36
CA LYS A 316 -5.49 12.65 15.99
C LYS A 316 -5.37 12.88 14.49
N LYS A 317 -4.22 12.54 13.90
CA LYS A 317 -4.00 12.60 12.43
C LYS A 317 -4.91 11.63 11.68
N LEU A 318 -5.15 10.44 12.22
CA LEU A 318 -6.11 9.50 11.62
C LEU A 318 -7.56 9.97 11.73
N ARG A 319 -7.84 10.90 12.65
CA ARG A 319 -9.17 11.45 12.91
C ARG A 319 -9.43 12.79 12.23
N SER A 320 -8.42 13.52 11.76
CA SER A 320 -8.62 14.71 10.93
C SER A 320 -9.12 14.29 9.55
#